data_AF-A0A257WRG2-F1
#
_entry.id   AF-A0A257WRG2-F1
#
_cell.length_a   1.000
_cell.length_b   1.000
_cell.length_c   1.000
_cell.angle_alpha   90.00
_cell.angle_beta   90.00
_cell.angle_gamma   90.00
#
_symmetry.space_group_name_H-M   'P 1'
#
loop_
_entity.id
_entity.type
_entity.pdbx_description
1 polymer ?
#
loop_
_entity_poly.entity_id
_entity_poly.type
_entity_poly.pdbx_seq_one_letter_code
_entity_poly.pdbx_strand_id
1 'polypeptide(L)' 'MATKVTISDELRDRAQRAVDSLGYSSLDEFVAHCLENELKRLALDESDQEVADQLRGLGYLE' A
#
# COMPACT_ATOMS: atom_id res chain seq x y z
N MET A 1 -16.11 1.20 -9.96
CA MET A 1 -16.92 1.82 -8.89
C MET A 1 -16.02 2.01 -7.69
N ALA A 2 -15.98 3.19 -7.07
CA ALA A 2 -15.15 3.40 -5.89
C ALA A 2 -15.85 2.82 -4.65
N THR A 3 -15.17 1.94 -3.92
CA THR A 3 -15.67 1.38 -2.66
C THR A 3 -15.33 2.32 -1.52
N LYS A 4 -16.33 2.75 -0.75
CA LYS A 4 -16.14 3.63 0.40
C LYS A 4 -15.74 2.80 1.63
N VAL A 5 -14.56 3.05 2.17
CA VAL A 5 -14.10 2.50 3.46
C VAL A 5 -14.35 3.55 4.55
N THR A 6 -14.94 3.15 5.67
CA THR A 6 -15.20 4.03 6.81
C THR A 6 -14.24 3.68 7.94
N ILE A 7 -13.62 4.70 8.55
CA ILE A 7 -12.73 4.56 9.71
C ILE A 7 -13.27 5.40 10.86
N SER A 8 -12.88 5.06 12.09
CA SER A 8 -13.24 5.82 13.30
C SER A 8 -12.70 7.25 13.25
N ASP A 9 -13.43 8.21 13.81
CA ASP A 9 -13.00 9.62 13.88
C ASP A 9 -11.65 9.79 14.57
N GLU A 10 -11.37 9.01 15.62
CA GLU A 10 -10.07 9.02 16.30
C GLU A 10 -8.90 8.62 15.38
N LEU A 11 -9.11 7.62 14.52
CA LEU A 11 -8.09 7.17 13.57
C LEU A 11 -7.89 8.23 12.48
N ARG A 12 -8.99 8.82 11.99
CA ARG A 12 -8.93 9.91 11.01
C ARG A 12 -8.13 11.11 11.54
N ASP A 13 -8.34 11.50 12.80
CA ASP A 13 -7.64 12.64 13.41
C ASP A 13 -6.13 12.37 13.54
N ARG A 14 -5.74 11.16 13.96
CA ARG A 14 -4.33 10.75 14.01
C ARG A 14 -3.70 10.69 12.62
N ALA A 15 -4.43 10.19 11.63
CA ALA A 15 -3.97 10.13 10.25
C ALA A 15 -3.80 11.54 9.66
N GLN A 16 -4.71 12.47 9.96
CA GLN A 16 -4.56 13.87 9.54
C GLN A 16 -3.29 14.50 10.12
N ARG A 17 -3.03 14.31 11.41
CA ARG A 17 -1.77 14.78 12.02
C ARG A 17 -0.53 14.19 11.36
N ALA A 18 -0.60 12.93 10.92
CA ALA A 18 0.49 12.29 10.18
C ALA A 18 0.68 12.90 8.78
N VAL A 19 -0.42 13.19 8.06
CA VAL A 19 -0.41 13.88 6.76
C VAL A 19 0.32 15.22 6.85
N ASP A 20 -0.08 16.05 7.81
CA ASP A 20 0.51 17.38 8.04
C ASP A 20 2.01 17.29 8.42
N SER A 21 2.41 16.26 9.19
CA SER A 21 3.80 16.09 9.62
C SER A 21 4.70 15.48 8.56
N LEU A 22 4.17 14.65 7.67
CA LEU A 22 4.95 13.87 6.70
C LEU A 22 4.90 14.48 5.28
N GLY A 23 4.15 15.56 5.10
CA GLY A 23 4.10 16.30 3.84
C GLY A 23 3.29 15.63 2.74
N TYR A 24 2.34 14.77 3.09
CA TYR A 24 1.41 14.18 2.10
C TYR A 24 0.47 15.26 1.57
N SER A 25 0.09 15.12 0.29
CA SER A 25 -0.78 16.11 -0.37
C SER A 25 -2.23 16.04 0.13
N SER A 26 -2.64 14.89 0.67
CA SER A 26 -4.01 14.62 1.15
C SER A 26 -4.06 13.37 2.03
N LEU A 27 -5.12 13.26 2.83
CA LEU A 27 -5.41 12.07 3.62
C LEU A 27 -5.61 10.82 2.74
N ASP A 28 -6.21 10.98 1.57
CA ASP A 28 -6.45 9.89 0.62
C ASP A 28 -5.13 9.29 0.10
N GLU A 29 -4.17 10.14 -0.28
CA GLU A 29 -2.83 9.74 -0.70
C GLU A 29 -2.09 8.99 0.42
N PHE A 30 -2.17 9.49 1.65
CA PHE A 30 -1.57 8.81 2.81
C PHE A 30 -2.19 7.42 3.04
N VAL A 31 -3.52 7.31 2.98
CA VAL A 31 -4.22 6.02 3.18
C VAL A 31 -3.87 5.03 2.07
N ALA A 32 -3.87 5.47 0.81
CA ALA A 32 -3.49 4.63 -0.33
C ALA A 32 -2.06 4.11 -0.16
N HIS A 33 -1.11 5.00 0.13
CA HIS A 33 0.29 4.63 0.33
C HIS A 33 0.48 3.65 1.51
N CYS A 34 -0.23 3.87 2.62
CA CYS A 34 -0.22 2.93 3.75
C CYS A 34 -0.74 1.54 3.35
N LEU A 35 -1.83 1.46 2.59
CA LEU A 35 -2.40 0.19 2.12
C LEU A 35 -1.45 -0.51 1.15
N GLU A 36 -0.87 0.19 0.17
CA GLU A 36 0.11 -0.38 -0.74
C GLU A 36 1.33 -0.94 0.00
N ASN A 37 1.86 -0.19 0.97
CA ASN A 37 2.99 -0.64 1.77
C ASN A 37 2.64 -1.86 2.64
N GLU A 38 1.43 -1.91 3.19
CA GLU A 38 0.93 -3.05 3.96
C GLU A 38 0.80 -4.31 3.10
N LEU A 39 0.22 -4.18 1.90
CA LEU A 39 0.05 -5.28 0.95
C LEU A 39 1.41 -5.83 0.49
N LYS A 40 2.37 -4.95 0.19
CA LYS A 40 3.76 -5.33 -0.09
C LYS A 40 4.40 -6.07 1.08
N ARG A 41 4.25 -5.55 2.31
CA ARG A 41 4.82 -6.19 3.51
C ARG A 41 4.23 -7.58 3.75
N LEU A 42 2.94 -7.77 3.44
CA LEU A 42 2.25 -9.05 3.56
C LEU A 42 2.51 -9.99 2.37
N ALA A 43 3.32 -9.58 1.38
CA ALA A 43 3.52 -10.29 0.11
C ALA A 43 2.18 -10.66 -0.57
N LEU A 44 1.16 -9.84 -0.36
CA LEU A 44 -0.14 -9.92 -1.04
C LEU A 44 -0.10 -9.16 -2.38
N ASP A 45 0.99 -8.47 -2.66
CA ASP A 45 1.24 -7.88 -3.97
C ASP A 45 1.69 -9.00 -4.91
N GLU A 46 0.82 -9.35 -5.87
CA GLU A 46 1.03 -10.40 -6.87
C GLU A 46 2.35 -10.21 -7.66
N SER A 47 2.93 -9.00 -7.63
CA SER A 47 4.19 -8.65 -8.31
C SER A 47 5.40 -9.45 -7.87
N ASP A 48 5.52 -9.87 -6.60
CA ASP A 48 6.68 -10.67 -6.16
C ASP A 48 6.65 -12.08 -6.78
N GLN A 49 5.44 -12.64 -6.94
CA GLN A 49 5.26 -13.94 -7.58
C GLN A 49 5.48 -13.86 -9.09
N GLU A 50 4.99 -12.82 -9.76
CA GLU A 50 5.17 -12.63 -11.20
C GLU A 50 6.62 -12.33 -11.58
N VAL A 51 7.36 -11.54 -10.80
CA VAL A 51 8.80 -11.30 -11.03
C VAL A 51 9.60 -12.59 -10.82
N ALA A 52 9.29 -13.36 -9.77
CA ALA A 52 9.95 -14.65 -9.53
C ALA A 52 9.63 -15.69 -10.61
N ASP A 53 8.42 -15.68 -11.19
CA ASP A 53 8.04 -16.57 -12.29
C ASP A 53 8.70 -16.13 -13.61
N GLN A 54 8.78 -14.82 -13.87
CA GLN A 54 9.49 -14.26 -15.02
C GLN A 54 11.00 -14.57 -14.96
N LEU A 55 11.63 -14.49 -13.78
CA LEU A 55 13.04 -14.87 -13.58
C LEU A 55 13.28 -16.38 -13.74
N ARG A 56 12.34 -17.23 -13.31
CA ARG A 56 12.37 -18.69 -13.55
C ARG A 56 12.23 -19.02 -15.04
N GLY A 57 11.31 -18.35 -15.75
CA GLY A 57 11.12 -18.52 -17.19
C GLY A 57 12.33 -18.12 -18.05
N LEU A 58 13.19 -17.25 -17.51
CA LEU A 58 14.42 -16.79 -18.16
C LEU A 58 15.67 -17.60 -17.75
N GLY A 59 15.54 -18.58 -16.84
CA GLY A 59 16.64 -19.46 -16.42
C GLY A 59 17.64 -18.84 -15.44
N TYR A 60 17.25 -17.81 -14.70
CA TYR A 60 18.13 -17.12 -13.73
C TYR A 60 17.97 -17.60 -12.28
N LEU A 61 17.01 -18.50 -12.02
CA LEU A 61 16.78 -19.14 -10.73
C LEU A 61 16.50 -20.64 -10.98
N GLU A 62 17.30 -21.52 -10.36
CA GLU A 62 17.07 -22.98 -10.32
C GLU A 62 16.21 -23.39 -9.12
#